data_AF-A0A9E8SMA8-F1
#
_entry.id   AF-A0A9E8SMA8-F1
#
_cell.length_a   1.000
_cell.length_b   1.000
_cell.length_c   1.000
_cell.angle_alpha   90.00
_cell.angle_beta   90.00
_cell.angle_gamma   90.00
#
_symmetry.space_group_name_H-M   'P 1'
#
loop_
_entity.id
_entity.type
_entity.pdbx_description
1 polymer ?
#
loop_
_entity_poly.entity_id
_entity_poly.type
_entity_poly.pdbx_seq_one_letter_code
_entity_poly.pdbx_strand_id
1 'polypeptide(L)'
;MKFFVKRALWVAMFFLMATMPVVRSIDTGLGLHQYASHKAALAGDFWFPNPWKYRIFSTWMVEQSYQVYLRTVDKVIPIDGIMKVLDVNSSKHFAVTADLKRFSENGQAITTPEYFVQKESAGRSSWEVTKEFHRYFVVFILVRSLIGLLILAAAFCFFRIFISNQWMVLLGLVFLDNGMNNAFRDTAFGFDTYVDLLLFLTAIVIIIKRYAPAFLIPIVAIGMLNRETAILIPMLYLIINFVRNGNRPNIPMTLWAGGLGVLAVGIFFGLREYFGYEPYIVPSGWFRVVENFTNYSVISGEFAIMLIFPFLSIMFLKRTDIILRTIWLALIPIWFAVHYWSFAVLESRYFLVPFSLAMLPVVLYEIEKSYLNGQRSGNI
;
A
#
# COMPACT_ATOMS: atom_id res chain seq x y z
N MET A 1 35.69 -13.87 2.33
CA MET A 1 35.26 -12.50 2.73
C MET A 1 34.32 -11.82 1.71
N LYS A 2 34.52 -11.95 0.39
CA LYS A 2 33.73 -11.21 -0.62
C LYS A 2 32.23 -11.57 -0.73
N PHE A 3 31.82 -12.79 -0.40
CA PHE A 3 30.44 -13.24 -0.56
C PHE A 3 29.51 -12.83 0.59
N PHE A 4 29.97 -13.01 1.84
CA PHE A 4 29.20 -12.67 3.03
C PHE A 4 28.95 -11.16 3.13
N VAL A 5 29.99 -10.35 2.91
CA VAL A 5 29.88 -8.88 2.93
C VAL A 5 28.88 -8.40 1.87
N LYS A 6 28.94 -8.96 0.65
CA LYS A 6 27.97 -8.61 -0.40
C LYS A 6 26.54 -8.91 0.04
N ARG A 7 26.26 -10.11 0.57
CA ARG A 7 24.92 -10.47 1.09
C ARG A 7 24.46 -9.57 2.23
N ALA A 8 25.35 -9.24 3.16
CA ALA A 8 25.03 -8.33 4.26
C ALA A 8 24.64 -6.94 3.76
N LEU A 9 25.38 -6.38 2.78
CA LEU A 9 25.06 -5.10 2.16
C LEU A 9 23.70 -5.13 1.44
N TRP A 10 23.36 -6.24 0.78
CA TRP A 10 22.03 -6.41 0.19
C TRP A 10 20.93 -6.36 1.22
N VAL A 11 21.06 -7.16 2.29
CA VAL A 11 20.07 -7.19 3.38
C VAL A 11 19.92 -5.81 3.99
N ALA A 12 21.03 -5.11 4.26
CA ALA A 12 21.01 -3.75 4.80
C ALA A 12 20.29 -2.77 3.86
N MET A 13 20.57 -2.82 2.55
CA MET A 13 19.93 -1.94 1.57
C MET A 13 18.41 -2.17 1.49
N PHE A 14 17.96 -3.43 1.41
CA PHE A 14 16.53 -3.75 1.40
C PHE A 14 15.83 -3.34 2.69
N PHE A 15 16.51 -3.51 3.83
CA PHE A 15 16.00 -3.06 5.12
C PHE A 15 15.84 -1.53 5.14
N LEU A 16 16.88 -0.78 4.75
CA LEU A 16 16.85 0.68 4.69
C LEU A 16 15.71 1.18 3.79
N MET A 17 15.57 0.61 2.58
CA MET A 17 14.46 0.93 1.67
C MET A 17 13.11 0.68 2.34
N ALA A 18 12.88 -0.51 2.89
CA ALA A 18 11.62 -0.84 3.53
C ALA A 18 11.28 0.03 4.75
N THR A 19 12.30 0.53 5.47
CA THR A 19 12.13 1.41 6.64
C THR A 19 12.01 2.89 6.29
N MET A 20 12.46 3.33 5.12
CA MET A 20 12.47 4.75 4.79
C MET A 20 11.06 5.38 4.75
N PRO A 21 10.01 4.70 4.24
CA PRO A 21 8.65 5.23 4.32
C PRO A 21 8.19 5.44 5.76
N VAL A 22 8.67 4.60 6.68
CA VAL A 22 8.37 4.73 8.10
C VAL A 22 9.03 5.98 8.67
N VAL A 23 10.31 6.24 8.37
CA VAL A 23 11.01 7.45 8.84
C VAL A 23 10.26 8.71 8.41
N ARG A 24 9.78 8.78 7.17
CA ARG A 24 8.96 9.92 6.72
C ARG A 24 7.64 10.06 7.47
N SER A 25 6.96 8.96 7.79
CA SER A 25 5.75 9.00 8.61
C SER A 25 6.01 9.50 10.04
N ILE A 26 7.21 9.25 10.58
CA ILE A 26 7.67 9.77 11.88
C ILE A 26 7.95 11.27 11.77
N ASP A 27 8.72 11.69 10.77
CA ASP A 27 9.13 13.09 10.55
C ASP A 27 7.96 14.03 10.26
N THR A 28 6.81 13.49 9.83
CA THR A 28 5.59 14.25 9.51
C THR A 28 4.53 14.18 10.61
N GLY A 29 4.82 13.56 11.75
CA GLY A 29 3.96 13.60 12.94
C GLY A 29 2.62 12.89 12.79
N LEU A 30 2.45 12.12 11.72
CA LEU A 30 1.20 11.43 11.41
C LEU A 30 0.98 10.19 12.29
N GLY A 31 1.96 9.79 13.10
CA GLY A 31 1.85 8.66 14.02
C GLY A 31 0.72 8.80 15.03
N LEU A 32 0.49 9.99 15.57
CA LEU A 32 -0.60 10.27 16.51
C LEU A 32 -1.96 10.13 15.83
N HIS A 33 -2.08 10.64 14.61
CA HIS A 33 -3.27 10.46 13.78
C HIS A 33 -3.56 8.98 13.50
N GLN A 34 -2.52 8.19 13.17
CA GLN A 34 -2.66 6.74 12.97
C GLN A 34 -3.18 6.04 14.22
N TYR A 35 -2.61 6.37 15.38
CA TYR A 35 -3.02 5.79 16.66
C TYR A 35 -4.49 6.07 16.93
N ALA A 36 -4.90 7.33 16.81
CA ALA A 36 -6.26 7.73 17.10
C ALA A 36 -7.27 7.13 16.11
N SER A 37 -6.96 7.14 14.81
CA SER A 37 -7.77 6.47 13.78
C SER A 37 -7.89 4.97 14.06
N HIS A 38 -6.82 4.34 14.54
CA HIS A 38 -6.81 2.91 14.87
C HIS A 38 -7.67 2.58 16.09
N LYS A 39 -7.55 3.36 17.18
CA LYS A 39 -8.37 3.20 18.39
C LYS A 39 -9.85 3.40 18.10
N ALA A 40 -10.17 4.40 17.28
CA ALA A 40 -11.53 4.68 16.88
C ALA A 40 -12.13 3.53 16.05
N ALA A 41 -11.37 2.98 15.10
CA ALA A 41 -11.77 1.79 14.34
C ALA A 41 -12.00 0.56 15.25
N LEU A 42 -11.18 0.36 16.28
CA LEU A 42 -11.39 -0.72 17.27
C LEU A 42 -12.64 -0.51 18.13
N ALA A 43 -13.00 0.74 18.41
CA ALA A 43 -14.23 1.09 19.12
C ALA A 43 -15.49 1.02 18.23
N GLY A 44 -15.34 0.73 16.93
CA GLY A 44 -16.43 0.79 15.95
C GLY A 44 -16.82 2.22 15.53
N ASP A 45 -16.13 3.23 16.03
CA ASP A 45 -16.28 4.64 15.71
C ASP A 45 -15.36 5.01 14.54
N PHE A 46 -15.68 4.53 13.34
CA PHE A 46 -14.86 4.82 12.16
C PHE A 46 -14.96 6.30 11.81
N TRP A 47 -13.88 7.05 12.05
CA TRP A 47 -13.77 8.47 11.69
C TRP A 47 -13.95 8.74 10.20
N PHE A 48 -13.79 7.70 9.38
CA PHE A 48 -13.97 7.76 7.95
C PHE A 48 -15.24 6.96 7.56
N PRO A 49 -16.26 7.60 6.96
CA PRO A 49 -17.48 6.93 6.53
C PRO A 49 -17.23 5.94 5.37
N ASN A 50 -18.28 5.31 4.84
CA ASN A 50 -18.20 4.50 3.61
C ASN A 50 -17.34 5.19 2.53
N PRO A 51 -16.31 4.53 1.95
CA PRO A 51 -16.00 3.09 2.03
C PRO A 51 -14.96 2.65 3.06
N TRP A 52 -14.37 3.57 3.82
CA TRP A 52 -13.27 3.22 4.72
C TRP A 52 -13.71 2.41 5.94
N LYS A 53 -14.98 2.54 6.37
CA LYS A 53 -15.59 1.77 7.47
C LYS A 53 -15.40 0.25 7.35
N TYR A 54 -15.36 -0.28 6.13
CA TYR A 54 -15.31 -1.73 5.91
C TYR A 54 -13.87 -2.29 5.80
N ARG A 55 -12.84 -1.44 5.99
CA ARG A 55 -11.42 -1.82 5.89
C ARG A 55 -10.90 -2.35 7.22
N ILE A 56 -11.31 -3.56 7.59
CA ILE A 56 -11.09 -4.10 8.93
C ILE A 56 -9.80 -4.93 9.08
N PHE A 57 -9.31 -5.54 7.99
CA PHE A 57 -8.17 -6.45 8.08
C PHE A 57 -6.91 -5.76 8.60
N SER A 58 -6.55 -4.60 8.06
CA SER A 58 -5.34 -3.88 8.49
C SER A 58 -5.41 -3.46 9.96
N THR A 59 -6.59 -3.07 10.44
CA THR A 59 -6.82 -2.77 11.85
C THR A 59 -6.60 -4.01 12.71
N TRP A 60 -7.21 -5.15 12.37
CA TRP A 60 -7.01 -6.39 13.13
C TRP A 60 -5.57 -6.88 13.10
N MET A 61 -4.90 -6.83 11.94
CA MET A 61 -3.50 -7.22 11.80
C MET A 61 -2.60 -6.43 12.77
N VAL A 62 -2.81 -5.12 12.86
CA VAL A 62 -2.03 -4.26 13.76
C VAL A 62 -2.37 -4.53 15.22
N GLU A 63 -3.66 -4.68 15.55
CA GLU A 63 -4.08 -5.01 16.91
C GLU A 63 -3.49 -6.33 17.40
N GLN A 64 -3.54 -7.38 16.56
CA GLN A 64 -2.92 -8.66 16.91
C GLN A 64 -1.39 -8.53 17.06
N SER A 65 -0.75 -7.72 16.22
CA SER A 65 0.69 -7.44 16.35
C SER A 65 1.02 -6.72 17.66
N TYR A 66 0.15 -5.80 18.10
CA TYR A 66 0.26 -5.13 19.38
C TYR A 66 0.11 -6.08 20.57
N GLN A 67 -0.86 -6.99 20.52
CA GLN A 67 -1.04 -8.02 21.56
C GLN A 67 0.17 -8.96 21.65
N VAL A 68 0.76 -9.35 20.51
CA VAL A 68 2.00 -10.13 20.49
C VAL A 68 3.16 -9.33 21.09
N TYR A 69 3.33 -8.06 20.71
CA TYR A 69 4.37 -7.18 21.24
C TYR A 69 4.29 -7.06 22.76
N LEU A 70 3.10 -6.83 23.32
CA LEU A 70 2.88 -6.74 24.76
C LEU A 70 3.26 -8.04 25.51
N ARG A 71 3.03 -9.19 24.88
CA ARG A 71 3.28 -10.50 25.51
C ARG A 71 4.72 -10.98 25.35
N THR A 72 5.51 -10.34 24.49
CA THR A 72 6.86 -10.77 24.12
C THR A 72 7.89 -9.67 24.37
N VAL A 73 8.02 -8.71 23.45
CA VAL A 73 9.06 -7.68 23.46
C VAL A 73 8.93 -6.77 24.68
N ASP A 74 7.74 -6.27 24.98
CA ASP A 74 7.53 -5.31 26.08
C ASP A 74 7.78 -5.94 27.47
N LYS A 75 7.71 -7.27 27.57
CA LYS A 75 8.09 -7.99 28.81
C LYS A 75 9.60 -8.04 29.04
N VAL A 76 10.37 -8.11 27.95
CA VAL A 76 11.84 -8.22 28.00
C VAL A 76 12.48 -6.84 28.02
N ILE A 77 11.95 -5.92 27.21
CA ILE A 77 12.43 -4.55 27.07
C ILE A 77 11.21 -3.63 27.23
N PRO A 78 10.87 -3.24 28.47
CA PRO A 78 9.72 -2.39 28.73
C PRO A 78 9.87 -1.03 28.04
N ILE A 79 8.81 -0.57 27.39
CA ILE A 79 8.79 0.74 26.72
C ILE A 79 9.16 1.89 27.68
N ASP A 80 8.88 1.75 28.98
CA ASP A 80 9.23 2.74 30.01
C ASP A 80 10.73 3.01 30.07
N GLY A 81 11.55 1.96 29.90
CA GLY A 81 13.00 2.09 29.89
C GLY A 81 13.47 2.87 28.66
N ILE A 82 12.86 2.60 27.51
CA ILE A 82 13.16 3.28 26.24
C ILE A 82 12.74 4.76 26.30
N MET A 83 11.53 5.06 26.78
CA MET A 83 11.02 6.43 26.90
C MET A 83 11.85 7.29 27.85
N LYS A 84 12.36 6.71 28.96
CA LYS A 84 13.24 7.41 29.89
C LYS A 84 14.59 7.79 29.28
N VAL A 85 15.13 6.95 28.40
CA VAL A 85 16.41 7.20 27.72
C VAL A 85 16.26 8.24 26.60
N LEU A 86 15.09 8.29 25.95
CA LEU A 86 14.83 9.19 24.83
C LEU A 86 14.29 10.59 25.24
N ASP A 87 14.19 10.88 26.54
CA ASP A 87 13.65 12.14 27.11
C ASP A 87 12.32 12.61 26.46
N VAL A 88 11.40 11.66 26.28
CA VAL A 88 10.15 11.90 25.53
C VAL A 88 9.14 12.78 26.31
N ASN A 89 9.45 13.14 27.55
CA ASN A 89 8.67 14.08 28.36
C ASN A 89 8.88 15.55 27.95
N SER A 90 9.85 15.83 27.09
CA SER A 90 9.93 17.10 26.37
C SER A 90 8.75 17.19 25.40
N SER A 91 7.68 17.89 25.80
CA SER A 91 6.53 18.25 24.95
C SER A 91 6.93 18.89 23.61
N LYS A 92 8.17 19.40 23.51
CA LYS A 92 8.77 19.90 22.28
C LYS A 92 9.02 18.79 21.25
N HIS A 93 9.33 17.55 21.63
CA HIS A 93 9.54 16.45 20.67
C HIS A 93 8.23 15.80 20.21
N PHE A 94 7.17 15.89 21.01
CA PHE A 94 5.82 15.50 20.59
C PHE A 94 5.20 16.51 19.61
N ALA A 95 5.60 17.78 19.70
CA ALA A 95 5.04 18.89 18.92
C ALA A 95 5.80 19.20 17.61
N VAL A 96 7.00 18.68 17.39
CA VAL A 96 7.85 19.11 16.25
C VAL A 96 7.35 18.64 14.88
N THR A 97 6.40 17.71 14.77
CA THR A 97 6.10 17.12 13.45
C THR A 97 4.66 17.13 12.98
N ALA A 98 3.67 17.52 13.79
CA ALA A 98 2.26 17.43 13.37
C ALA A 98 1.61 18.82 13.23
N ASP A 99 1.63 19.42 12.02
CA ASP A 99 0.73 20.54 11.69
C ASP A 99 -0.69 19.98 11.44
N LEU A 100 -1.36 19.60 12.53
CA LEU A 100 -2.69 18.99 12.57
C LEU A 100 -3.83 19.99 12.24
N LYS A 101 -3.50 21.20 11.77
CA LYS A 101 -4.45 22.27 11.41
C LYS A 101 -5.59 21.83 10.49
N ARG A 102 -5.42 20.76 9.72
CA ARG A 102 -6.37 20.32 8.70
C ARG A 102 -7.55 19.49 9.23
N PHE A 103 -7.55 19.06 10.49
CA PHE A 103 -8.50 18.05 10.98
C PHE A 103 -9.33 18.49 12.21
N SER A 104 -9.37 19.78 12.51
CA SER A 104 -10.34 20.30 13.47
C SER A 104 -11.67 20.59 12.79
N GLU A 105 -12.74 20.04 13.35
CA GLU A 105 -14.14 20.34 12.99
C GLU A 105 -14.45 21.86 13.00
N ASN A 106 -13.66 22.68 13.70
CA ASN A 106 -13.87 24.12 13.89
C ASN A 106 -12.68 25.03 13.46
N GLY A 107 -11.74 24.54 12.64
CA GLY A 107 -10.53 25.32 12.29
C GLY A 107 -9.57 25.66 13.44
N GLN A 108 -9.70 25.05 14.62
CA GLN A 108 -8.74 25.15 15.72
C GLN A 108 -7.59 24.16 15.54
N ALA A 109 -6.36 24.55 15.87
CA ALA A 109 -5.23 23.66 15.75
C ALA A 109 -5.32 22.57 16.85
N ILE A 110 -5.68 21.33 16.52
CA ILE A 110 -5.54 20.19 17.45
C ILE A 110 -4.06 19.82 17.45
N THR A 111 -3.20 20.69 17.98
CA THR A 111 -1.75 20.56 17.90
C THR A 111 -1.14 19.78 19.05
N THR A 112 -1.96 19.26 19.98
CA THR A 112 -1.43 18.62 21.17
C THR A 112 -1.93 17.17 21.32
N PRO A 113 -1.04 16.26 21.76
CA PRO A 113 -1.41 14.95 22.28
C PRO A 113 -2.52 15.03 23.34
N GLU A 114 -2.68 16.18 24.00
CA GLU A 114 -3.66 16.43 25.06
C GLU A 114 -5.10 16.23 24.59
N TYR A 115 -5.48 16.55 23.35
CA TYR A 115 -6.84 16.26 22.86
C TYR A 115 -7.12 14.75 22.84
N PHE A 116 -6.16 13.97 22.34
CA PHE A 116 -6.28 12.52 22.27
C PHE A 116 -6.14 11.88 23.65
N VAL A 117 -5.23 12.39 24.47
CA VAL A 117 -5.09 11.99 25.87
C VAL A 117 -6.39 12.27 26.61
N GLN A 118 -7.01 13.44 26.45
CA GLN A 118 -8.26 13.81 27.11
C GLN A 118 -9.46 12.98 26.63
N LYS A 119 -9.52 12.64 25.33
CA LYS A 119 -10.57 11.77 24.76
C LYS A 119 -10.42 10.31 25.22
N GLU A 120 -9.18 9.81 25.33
CA GLU A 120 -8.88 8.43 25.74
C GLU A 120 -8.67 8.26 27.26
N SER A 121 -8.54 9.34 28.04
CA SER A 121 -8.26 9.33 29.48
C SER A 121 -9.49 9.02 30.32
N ALA A 122 -10.37 8.11 29.89
CA ALA A 122 -11.55 7.68 30.63
C ALA A 122 -11.18 7.01 31.99
N GLY A 123 -10.74 7.80 32.97
CA GLY A 123 -10.18 7.37 34.24
C GLY A 123 -8.68 6.99 34.22
N ARG A 124 -7.99 7.08 33.08
CA ARG A 124 -6.55 6.73 32.96
C ARG A 124 -5.66 7.96 33.11
N SER A 125 -4.48 7.75 33.68
CA SER A 125 -3.48 8.83 33.79
C SER A 125 -2.90 9.16 32.41
N SER A 126 -2.49 10.42 32.19
CA SER A 126 -1.84 10.85 30.94
C SER A 126 -0.63 9.98 30.60
N TRP A 127 0.13 9.56 31.63
CA TRP A 127 1.27 8.67 31.47
C TRP A 127 0.90 7.31 30.85
N GLU A 128 -0.21 6.70 31.27
CA GLU A 128 -0.66 5.42 30.72
C GLU A 128 -1.08 5.52 29.26
N VAL A 129 -1.70 6.64 28.87
CA VAL A 129 -2.09 6.88 27.48
C VAL A 129 -0.85 7.13 26.63
N THR A 130 0.09 7.95 27.10
CA THR A 130 1.37 8.18 26.41
C THR A 130 2.14 6.88 26.23
N LYS A 131 2.18 6.02 27.26
CA LYS A 131 2.83 4.72 27.21
C LYS A 131 2.21 3.79 26.16
N GLU A 132 0.88 3.70 26.12
CA GLU A 132 0.16 2.92 25.11
C GLU A 132 0.48 3.41 23.69
N PHE A 133 0.43 4.73 23.47
CA PHE A 133 0.78 5.33 22.20
C PHE A 133 2.17 4.90 21.71
N HIS A 134 3.20 4.97 22.56
CA HIS A 134 4.56 4.58 22.17
C HIS A 134 4.67 3.10 21.81
N ARG A 135 3.96 2.22 22.52
CA ARG A 135 3.93 0.79 22.20
C ARG A 135 3.28 0.56 20.83
N TYR A 136 2.15 1.20 20.55
CA TYR A 136 1.53 1.15 19.21
C TYR A 136 2.45 1.71 18.14
N PHE A 137 3.16 2.81 18.43
CA PHE A 137 4.06 3.43 17.49
C PHE A 137 5.20 2.48 17.08
N VAL A 138 5.81 1.78 18.05
CA VAL A 138 6.80 0.72 17.78
C VAL A 138 6.17 -0.37 16.90
N VAL A 139 4.96 -0.82 17.22
CA VAL A 139 4.26 -1.84 16.42
C VAL A 139 3.97 -1.34 15.00
N PHE A 140 3.53 -0.10 14.82
CA PHE A 140 3.28 0.49 13.52
C PHE A 140 4.56 0.50 12.67
N ILE A 141 5.68 0.91 13.25
CA ILE A 141 7.01 0.90 12.61
C ILE A 141 7.37 -0.51 12.16
N LEU A 142 7.28 -1.50 13.05
CA LEU A 142 7.67 -2.88 12.77
C LEU A 142 6.77 -3.51 11.70
N VAL A 143 5.45 -3.39 11.84
CA VAL A 143 4.48 -3.92 10.88
C VAL A 143 4.65 -3.26 9.52
N ARG A 144 4.80 -1.93 9.46
CA ARG A 144 4.96 -1.23 8.19
C ARG A 144 6.29 -1.56 7.50
N SER A 145 7.36 -1.73 8.26
CA SER A 145 8.66 -2.14 7.74
C SER A 145 8.60 -3.57 7.18
N LEU A 146 7.94 -4.49 7.89
CA LEU A 146 7.73 -5.85 7.43
C LEU A 146 6.92 -5.90 6.12
N ILE A 147 5.81 -5.14 6.05
CA ILE A 147 5.02 -5.02 4.82
C ILE A 147 5.88 -4.47 3.68
N GLY A 148 6.69 -3.44 3.93
CA GLY A 148 7.62 -2.89 2.94
C GLY A 148 8.61 -3.92 2.40
N LEU A 149 9.21 -4.72 3.29
CA LEU A 149 10.11 -5.81 2.90
C LEU A 149 9.39 -6.85 2.03
N LEU A 150 8.18 -7.24 2.42
CA LEU A 150 7.38 -8.20 1.67
C LEU A 150 6.97 -7.66 0.28
N ILE A 151 6.64 -6.36 0.18
CA ILE A 151 6.36 -5.69 -1.10
C ILE A 151 7.60 -5.74 -2.01
N LEU A 152 8.77 -5.36 -1.49
CA LEU A 152 10.01 -5.39 -2.28
C LEU A 152 10.37 -6.81 -2.72
N ALA A 153 10.15 -7.82 -1.86
CA ALA A 153 10.38 -9.23 -2.20
C ALA A 153 9.40 -9.73 -3.28
N ALA A 154 8.11 -9.39 -3.16
CA ALA A 154 7.09 -9.75 -4.15
C ALA A 154 7.33 -9.04 -5.50
N ALA A 155 7.67 -7.75 -5.47
CA ALA A 155 8.05 -6.97 -6.65
C ALA A 155 9.31 -7.53 -7.32
N PHE A 156 10.33 -7.91 -6.55
CA PHE A 156 11.51 -8.57 -7.08
C PHE A 156 11.13 -9.86 -7.82
N CYS A 157 10.32 -10.72 -7.18
CA CYS A 157 9.84 -11.97 -7.78
C CYS A 157 9.07 -11.73 -9.08
N PHE A 158 8.24 -10.69 -9.12
CA PHE A 158 7.43 -10.32 -10.28
C PHE A 158 8.30 -9.76 -11.42
N PHE A 159 9.15 -8.76 -11.14
CA PHE A 159 10.02 -8.14 -12.14
C PHE A 159 10.97 -9.15 -12.78
N ARG A 160 11.49 -10.11 -12.01
CA ARG A 160 12.34 -11.21 -12.51
C ARG A 160 11.65 -12.14 -13.51
N ILE A 161 10.33 -12.09 -13.65
CA ILE A 161 9.61 -12.87 -14.66
C ILE A 161 9.89 -12.31 -16.07
N PHE A 162 10.00 -10.98 -16.19
CA PHE A 162 10.14 -10.29 -17.48
C PHE A 162 11.53 -9.71 -17.72
N ILE A 163 12.28 -9.42 -16.65
CA ILE A 163 13.54 -8.68 -16.70
C ILE A 163 14.68 -9.61 -16.26
N SER A 164 15.59 -9.84 -17.20
CA SER A 164 16.70 -10.79 -17.08
C SER A 164 17.94 -10.20 -16.37
N ASN A 165 18.16 -8.89 -16.48
CA ASN A 165 19.24 -8.16 -15.85
C ASN A 165 18.87 -7.83 -14.40
N GLN A 166 19.67 -8.33 -13.46
CA GLN A 166 19.45 -8.11 -12.03
C GLN A 166 19.49 -6.62 -11.67
N TRP A 167 20.38 -5.83 -12.26
CA TRP A 167 20.50 -4.39 -11.98
C TRP A 167 19.26 -3.61 -12.42
N MET A 168 18.65 -4.01 -13.54
CA MET A 168 17.40 -3.39 -14.00
C MET A 168 16.24 -3.68 -13.04
N VAL A 169 16.20 -4.89 -12.47
CA VAL A 169 15.24 -5.25 -11.43
C VAL A 169 15.44 -4.40 -10.18
N LEU A 170 16.69 -4.19 -9.75
CA LEU A 170 16.97 -3.31 -8.61
C LEU A 170 16.56 -1.87 -8.87
N LEU A 171 16.84 -1.37 -10.08
CA LEU A 171 16.44 -0.04 -10.46
C LEU A 171 14.92 0.11 -10.36
N GLY A 172 14.17 -0.91 -10.81
CA GLY A 172 12.73 -0.99 -10.58
C GLY A 172 12.35 -0.94 -9.09
N LEU A 173 13.04 -1.69 -8.23
CA LEU A 173 12.79 -1.65 -6.79
C LEU A 173 13.08 -0.28 -6.18
N VAL A 174 14.12 0.42 -6.64
CA VAL A 174 14.43 1.79 -6.21
C VAL A 174 13.34 2.76 -6.64
N PHE A 175 12.81 2.64 -7.86
CA PHE A 175 11.67 3.45 -8.30
C PHE A 175 10.39 3.14 -7.51
N LEU A 176 10.13 1.87 -7.22
CA LEU A 176 9.00 1.47 -6.37
C LEU A 176 9.15 2.04 -4.95
N ASP A 177 10.33 1.93 -4.36
CA ASP A 177 10.64 2.50 -3.05
C ASP A 177 10.47 4.02 -3.04
N ASN A 178 11.00 4.71 -4.06
CA ASN A 178 10.76 6.13 -4.23
C ASN A 178 9.26 6.46 -4.34
N GLY A 179 8.50 5.66 -5.10
CA GLY A 179 7.06 5.79 -5.19
C GLY A 179 6.38 5.68 -3.83
N MET A 180 6.71 4.65 -3.04
CA MET A 180 6.20 4.46 -1.68
C MET A 180 6.62 5.61 -0.74
N ASN A 181 7.87 6.06 -0.85
CA ASN A 181 8.39 7.18 -0.07
C ASN A 181 7.73 8.50 -0.42
N ASN A 182 7.19 8.66 -1.63
CA ASN A 182 6.47 9.84 -2.08
C ASN A 182 4.94 9.73 -1.96
N ALA A 183 4.44 8.56 -1.57
CA ALA A 183 3.04 8.26 -1.32
C ALA A 183 2.53 8.71 0.08
N PHE A 184 3.26 9.60 0.74
CA PHE A 184 3.08 9.99 2.16
C PHE A 184 2.15 11.17 2.38
N ARG A 185 1.77 11.90 1.33
CA ARG A 185 0.96 13.11 1.47
C ARG A 185 -0.35 12.79 2.21
N ASP A 186 -0.49 13.35 3.41
CA ASP A 186 -1.66 13.23 4.30
C ASP A 186 -2.01 11.81 4.76
N THR A 187 -1.10 10.85 4.68
CA THR A 187 -1.43 9.47 5.03
C THR A 187 -0.42 8.89 5.99
N ALA A 188 -0.89 8.47 7.17
CA ALA A 188 -0.02 8.12 8.28
C ALA A 188 0.87 6.90 8.01
N PHE A 189 0.50 5.70 8.46
CA PHE A 189 1.25 4.48 8.09
C PHE A 189 0.64 3.77 6.87
N GLY A 190 -0.65 4.03 6.59
CA GLY A 190 -1.31 3.62 5.35
C GLY A 190 -1.38 2.11 5.12
N PHE A 191 -1.50 1.32 6.19
CA PHE A 191 -1.45 -0.15 6.16
C PHE A 191 -2.36 -0.76 5.10
N ASP A 192 -3.57 -0.25 4.97
CA ASP A 192 -4.56 -0.72 4.00
C ASP A 192 -4.04 -0.66 2.55
N THR A 193 -3.42 0.44 2.16
CA THR A 193 -2.90 0.62 0.80
C THR A 193 -1.68 -0.27 0.54
N TYR A 194 -0.78 -0.39 1.51
CA TYR A 194 0.43 -1.20 1.35
C TYR A 194 0.15 -2.70 1.41
N VAL A 195 -0.81 -3.14 2.24
CA VAL A 195 -1.30 -4.52 2.21
C VAL A 195 -1.96 -4.81 0.87
N ASP A 196 -2.77 -3.91 0.32
CA ASP A 196 -3.38 -4.09 -1.01
C ASP A 196 -2.30 -4.26 -2.09
N LEU A 197 -1.29 -3.39 -2.10
CA LEU A 197 -0.13 -3.50 -3.00
C LEU A 197 0.58 -4.86 -2.89
N LEU A 198 0.85 -5.33 -1.67
CA LEU A 198 1.46 -6.64 -1.43
C LEU A 198 0.60 -7.78 -1.99
N LEU A 199 -0.71 -7.73 -1.78
CA LEU A 199 -1.64 -8.76 -2.25
C LEU A 199 -1.71 -8.79 -3.78
N PHE A 200 -1.77 -7.62 -4.44
CA PHE A 200 -1.74 -7.54 -5.90
C PHE A 200 -0.43 -8.07 -6.49
N LEU A 201 0.72 -7.71 -5.92
CA LEU A 201 2.02 -8.23 -6.36
C LEU A 201 2.13 -9.75 -6.14
N THR A 202 1.63 -10.26 -5.02
CA THR A 202 1.64 -11.69 -4.73
C THR A 202 0.70 -12.46 -5.66
N ALA A 203 -0.51 -11.93 -5.87
CA ALA A 203 -1.49 -12.48 -6.80
C ALA A 203 -0.92 -12.57 -8.22
N ILE A 204 -0.32 -11.50 -8.72
CA ILE A 204 0.18 -11.50 -10.10
C ILE A 204 1.32 -12.51 -10.30
N VAL A 205 2.18 -12.70 -9.29
CA VAL A 205 3.21 -13.75 -9.32
C VAL A 205 2.58 -15.13 -9.39
N ILE A 206 1.55 -15.41 -8.59
CA ILE A 206 0.79 -16.68 -8.62
C ILE A 206 0.16 -16.93 -9.98
N ILE A 207 -0.52 -15.92 -10.53
CA ILE A 207 -1.22 -15.99 -11.81
C ILE A 207 -0.22 -16.24 -12.96
N ILE A 208 0.91 -15.53 -12.97
CA ILE A 208 1.88 -15.64 -14.06
C ILE A 208 2.67 -16.93 -13.99
N LYS A 209 3.17 -17.31 -12.80
CA LYS A 209 3.94 -18.55 -12.61
C LYS A 209 3.09 -19.82 -12.60
N ARG A 210 1.77 -19.71 -12.73
CA ARG A 210 0.82 -20.84 -12.75
C ARG A 210 0.86 -21.69 -11.48
N TYR A 211 1.03 -21.06 -10.32
CA TYR A 211 0.79 -21.75 -9.06
C TYR A 211 -0.70 -22.11 -8.92
N ALA A 212 -1.02 -23.03 -8.01
CA ALA A 212 -2.38 -23.50 -7.81
C ALA A 212 -3.34 -22.32 -7.55
N PRO A 213 -4.49 -22.22 -8.24
CA PRO A 213 -5.44 -21.12 -8.06
C PRO A 213 -5.97 -21.00 -6.63
N ALA A 214 -5.95 -22.09 -5.86
CA ALA A 214 -6.33 -22.11 -4.45
C ALA A 214 -5.53 -21.12 -3.59
N PHE A 215 -4.29 -20.77 -3.96
CA PHE A 215 -3.53 -19.72 -3.27
C PHE A 215 -4.14 -18.32 -3.41
N LEU A 216 -5.00 -18.08 -4.40
CA LEU A 216 -5.72 -16.81 -4.55
C LEU A 216 -6.90 -16.68 -3.57
N ILE A 217 -7.40 -17.78 -2.99
CA ILE A 217 -8.51 -17.75 -2.02
C ILE A 217 -8.17 -16.88 -0.80
N PRO A 218 -7.08 -17.15 -0.04
CA PRO A 218 -6.73 -16.30 1.10
C PRO A 218 -6.37 -14.88 0.67
N ILE A 219 -5.78 -14.70 -0.53
CA ILE A 219 -5.40 -13.37 -1.02
C ILE A 219 -6.64 -12.51 -1.32
N VAL A 220 -7.63 -13.06 -2.01
CA VAL A 220 -8.88 -12.36 -2.31
C VAL A 220 -9.68 -12.12 -1.03
N ALA A 221 -9.73 -13.10 -0.13
CA ALA A 221 -10.44 -12.94 1.14
C ALA A 221 -9.83 -11.81 2.00
N ILE A 222 -8.52 -11.86 2.24
CA ILE A 222 -7.80 -10.81 2.97
C ILE A 222 -7.92 -9.47 2.23
N GLY A 223 -7.77 -9.49 0.90
CA GLY A 223 -7.90 -8.31 0.06
C GLY A 223 -9.26 -7.64 0.23
N MET A 224 -10.35 -8.38 0.16
CA MET A 224 -11.70 -7.83 0.30
C MET A 224 -12.05 -7.37 1.71
N LEU A 225 -11.46 -7.98 2.75
CA LEU A 225 -11.54 -7.47 4.13
C LEU A 225 -10.69 -6.20 4.35
N ASN A 226 -9.81 -5.89 3.40
CA ASN A 226 -8.91 -4.75 3.47
C ASN A 226 -9.37 -3.59 2.56
N ARG A 227 -9.69 -3.85 1.29
CA ARG A 227 -10.16 -2.91 0.28
C ARG A 227 -10.97 -3.60 -0.82
N GLU A 228 -12.00 -2.92 -1.30
CA GLU A 228 -12.87 -3.44 -2.37
C GLU A 228 -12.18 -3.56 -3.73
N THR A 229 -11.07 -2.86 -3.93
CA THR A 229 -10.22 -2.95 -5.14
C THR A 229 -9.73 -4.37 -5.40
N ALA A 230 -9.61 -5.22 -4.38
CA ALA A 230 -9.20 -6.62 -4.51
C ALA A 230 -10.11 -7.46 -5.43
N ILE A 231 -11.33 -7.00 -5.74
CA ILE A 231 -12.20 -7.62 -6.75
C ILE A 231 -11.56 -7.68 -8.14
N LEU A 232 -10.55 -6.85 -8.41
CA LEU A 232 -9.79 -6.87 -9.66
C LEU A 232 -8.85 -8.09 -9.77
N ILE A 233 -8.52 -8.77 -8.67
CA ILE A 233 -7.65 -9.95 -8.69
C ILE A 233 -8.30 -11.13 -9.47
N PRO A 234 -9.55 -11.55 -9.17
CA PRO A 234 -10.27 -12.53 -9.98
C PRO A 234 -10.35 -12.15 -11.46
N MET A 235 -10.59 -10.86 -11.75
CA MET A 235 -10.65 -10.33 -13.12
C MET A 235 -9.29 -10.48 -13.83
N LEU A 236 -8.19 -10.09 -13.19
CA LEU A 236 -6.84 -10.26 -13.73
C LEU A 236 -6.52 -11.74 -13.99
N TYR A 237 -6.88 -12.63 -13.06
CA TYR A 237 -6.71 -14.07 -13.24
C TYR A 237 -7.46 -14.59 -14.47
N LEU A 238 -8.70 -14.15 -14.69
CA LEU A 238 -9.48 -14.51 -15.88
C LEU A 238 -8.84 -14.01 -17.17
N ILE A 239 -8.56 -12.70 -17.25
CA ILE A 239 -8.09 -12.05 -18.48
C ILE A 239 -6.71 -12.58 -18.89
N ILE A 240 -5.78 -12.73 -17.94
CA ILE A 240 -4.43 -13.21 -18.22
C ILE A 240 -4.48 -14.65 -18.75
N ASN A 241 -5.30 -15.51 -18.15
CA ASN A 241 -5.44 -16.89 -18.63
C ASN A 241 -6.18 -16.98 -19.97
N PHE A 242 -7.15 -16.11 -20.22
CA PHE A 242 -7.83 -16.02 -21.51
C PHE A 242 -6.85 -15.69 -22.65
N VAL A 243 -6.02 -14.65 -22.47
CA VAL A 243 -5.02 -14.25 -23.47
C VAL A 243 -3.96 -15.35 -23.65
N ARG A 244 -3.48 -15.93 -22.54
CA ARG A 244 -2.52 -17.04 -22.54
C ARG A 244 -3.03 -18.27 -23.30
N ASN A 245 -4.33 -18.52 -23.29
CA ASN A 245 -4.96 -19.64 -24.00
C ASN A 245 -5.36 -19.26 -25.45
N GLY A 246 -4.71 -18.26 -26.04
CA GLY A 246 -4.96 -17.84 -27.42
C GLY A 246 -6.33 -17.19 -27.60
N ASN A 247 -6.80 -16.42 -26.61
CA ASN A 247 -8.11 -15.78 -26.59
C ASN A 247 -9.28 -16.78 -26.66
N ARG A 248 -9.10 -17.95 -26.04
CA ARG A 248 -10.15 -18.97 -25.90
C ARG A 248 -10.50 -19.16 -24.42
N PRO A 249 -11.80 -19.28 -24.08
CA PRO A 249 -12.19 -19.54 -22.71
C PRO A 249 -11.70 -20.92 -22.28
N ASN A 250 -11.11 -21.00 -21.09
CA ASN A 250 -10.76 -22.26 -20.45
C ASN A 250 -11.73 -22.46 -19.28
N ILE A 251 -12.64 -23.42 -19.43
CA ILE A 251 -13.76 -23.63 -18.48
C ILE A 251 -13.25 -23.77 -17.04
N PRO A 252 -12.29 -24.64 -16.71
CA PRO A 252 -11.73 -24.70 -15.36
C PRO A 252 -11.24 -23.35 -14.83
N MET A 253 -10.48 -22.58 -15.61
CA MET A 253 -9.96 -21.29 -15.19
C MET A 253 -11.07 -20.25 -15.02
N THR A 254 -12.09 -20.26 -15.90
CA THR A 254 -13.26 -19.40 -15.79
C THR A 254 -14.07 -19.72 -14.54
N LEU A 255 -14.28 -20.99 -14.22
CA LEU A 255 -14.96 -21.41 -12.99
C LEU A 255 -14.19 -20.98 -11.74
N TRP A 256 -12.86 -21.10 -11.74
CA TRP A 256 -12.01 -20.58 -10.66
C TRP A 256 -12.14 -19.06 -10.50
N ALA A 257 -12.08 -18.30 -11.60
CA ALA A 257 -12.27 -16.86 -11.55
C ALA A 257 -13.66 -16.47 -11.03
N GLY A 258 -14.70 -17.16 -11.51
CA GLY A 258 -16.09 -16.98 -11.06
C GLY A 258 -16.24 -17.27 -9.57
N GLY A 259 -15.69 -18.38 -9.08
CA GLY A 259 -15.70 -18.73 -7.65
C GLY A 259 -14.99 -17.70 -6.78
N LEU A 260 -13.82 -17.20 -7.20
CA LEU A 260 -13.12 -16.11 -6.52
C LEU A 260 -13.92 -14.80 -6.55
N GLY A 261 -14.62 -14.52 -7.66
CA GLY A 261 -15.50 -13.36 -7.77
C GLY A 261 -16.71 -13.44 -6.83
N VAL A 262 -17.35 -14.60 -6.74
CA VAL A 262 -18.45 -14.86 -5.79
C VAL A 262 -17.97 -14.70 -4.35
N LEU A 263 -16.79 -15.24 -4.01
CA LEU A 263 -16.17 -15.03 -2.70
C LEU A 263 -15.99 -13.53 -2.41
N ALA A 264 -15.45 -12.77 -3.36
CA ALA A 264 -15.21 -11.34 -3.18
C ALA A 264 -16.51 -10.56 -2.94
N VAL A 265 -17.52 -10.81 -3.78
CA VAL A 265 -18.84 -10.19 -3.66
C VAL A 265 -19.53 -10.59 -2.35
N GLY A 266 -19.42 -11.86 -1.94
CA GLY A 266 -19.96 -12.34 -0.67
C GLY A 266 -19.36 -11.62 0.54
N ILE A 267 -18.03 -11.41 0.56
CA ILE A 267 -17.36 -10.64 1.62
C ILE A 267 -17.82 -9.18 1.58
N PHE A 268 -17.87 -8.55 0.40
CA PHE A 268 -18.30 -7.16 0.24
C PHE A 268 -19.69 -6.90 0.83
N PHE A 269 -20.66 -7.76 0.51
CA PHE A 269 -22.02 -7.64 1.03
C PHE A 269 -22.11 -8.08 2.49
N GLY A 270 -21.40 -9.13 2.90
CA GLY A 270 -21.37 -9.58 4.29
C GLY A 270 -20.85 -8.51 5.25
N LEU A 271 -19.83 -7.75 4.86
CA LEU A 271 -19.34 -6.61 5.64
C LEU A 271 -20.38 -5.49 5.78
N ARG A 272 -21.12 -5.21 4.70
CA ARG A 272 -22.16 -4.17 4.69
C ARG A 272 -23.40 -4.57 5.50
N GLU A 273 -23.73 -5.85 5.49
CA GLU A 273 -24.78 -6.39 6.36
C GLU A 273 -24.34 -6.32 7.83
N TYR A 274 -23.12 -6.77 8.14
CA TYR A 274 -22.61 -6.84 9.52
C TYR A 274 -22.42 -5.46 10.17
N PHE A 275 -21.83 -4.49 9.46
CA PHE A 275 -21.56 -3.15 9.99
C PHE A 275 -22.69 -2.14 9.71
N GLY A 276 -23.75 -2.57 9.03
CA GLY A 276 -24.82 -1.73 8.53
C GLY A 276 -24.42 -0.97 7.26
N TYR A 277 -25.37 -0.86 6.32
CA TYR A 277 -25.17 -0.12 5.08
C TYR A 277 -25.16 1.39 5.35
N GLU A 278 -24.04 2.03 5.03
CA GLU A 278 -23.93 3.48 4.96
C GLU A 278 -23.89 3.95 3.51
N PRO A 279 -24.63 5.02 3.14
CA PRO A 279 -24.50 5.59 1.81
C PRO A 279 -23.12 6.21 1.61
N TYR A 280 -22.69 6.29 0.36
CA TYR A 280 -21.42 6.90 0.01
C TYR A 280 -21.49 8.42 0.21
N ILE A 281 -20.67 8.97 1.10
CA ILE A 281 -20.77 10.38 1.54
C ILE A 281 -19.91 11.32 0.70
N VAL A 282 -18.90 10.78 0.00
CA VAL A 282 -17.97 11.58 -0.79
C VAL A 282 -18.60 11.92 -2.14
N PRO A 283 -18.68 13.21 -2.54
CA PRO A 283 -19.13 13.59 -3.87
C PRO A 283 -18.27 12.89 -4.94
N SER A 284 -18.90 12.12 -5.82
CA SER A 284 -18.28 11.46 -6.97
C SER A 284 -18.80 12.06 -8.28
N GLY A 285 -18.06 11.90 -9.37
CA GLY A 285 -18.50 12.29 -10.70
C GLY A 285 -17.57 13.25 -11.41
N TRP A 286 -18.09 13.92 -12.44
CA TRP A 286 -17.29 14.78 -13.32
C TRP A 286 -16.51 15.88 -12.60
N PHE A 287 -17.10 16.48 -11.55
CA PHE A 287 -16.41 17.47 -10.73
C PHE A 287 -15.09 16.92 -10.15
N ARG A 288 -15.05 15.66 -9.70
CA ARG A 288 -13.81 15.03 -9.19
C ARG A 288 -12.79 14.82 -10.28
N VAL A 289 -13.22 14.43 -11.47
CA VAL A 289 -12.32 14.33 -12.63
C VAL A 289 -11.64 15.67 -12.88
N VAL A 290 -12.41 16.76 -12.94
CA VAL A 290 -11.87 18.12 -13.14
C VAL A 290 -10.95 18.52 -11.99
N GLU A 291 -11.35 18.28 -10.74
CA GLU A 291 -10.53 18.57 -9.56
C GLU A 291 -9.17 17.85 -9.63
N ASN A 292 -9.16 16.57 -9.98
CA ASN A 292 -7.94 15.78 -10.07
C ASN A 292 -6.97 16.29 -11.14
N PHE A 293 -7.47 16.86 -12.25
CA PHE A 293 -6.63 17.44 -13.31
C PHE A 293 -6.28 18.92 -13.13
N THR A 294 -6.89 19.62 -12.18
CA THR A 294 -6.67 21.06 -11.97
C THR A 294 -5.98 21.38 -10.63
N ASN A 295 -6.06 20.46 -9.67
CA ASN A 295 -5.45 20.66 -8.36
C ASN A 295 -3.94 20.35 -8.41
N TYR A 296 -3.12 21.40 -8.28
CA TYR A 296 -1.65 21.29 -8.22
C TYR A 296 -1.17 20.25 -7.21
N SER A 297 -1.86 20.11 -6.09
CA SER A 297 -1.50 19.16 -5.04
C SER A 297 -1.65 17.69 -5.47
N VAL A 298 -2.70 17.40 -6.23
CA VAL A 298 -2.94 16.07 -6.80
C VAL A 298 -1.89 15.77 -7.85
N ILE A 299 -1.73 16.68 -8.81
CA ILE A 299 -0.80 16.53 -9.94
C ILE A 299 0.63 16.33 -9.43
N SER A 300 1.10 17.20 -8.52
CA SER A 300 2.44 17.07 -7.92
C SER A 300 2.62 15.75 -7.17
N GLY A 301 1.59 15.29 -6.46
CA GLY A 301 1.62 14.00 -5.75
C GLY A 301 1.72 12.80 -6.67
N GLU A 302 1.01 12.81 -7.81
CA GLU A 302 1.08 11.74 -8.81
C GLU A 302 2.44 11.71 -9.52
N PHE A 303 2.96 12.87 -9.92
CA PHE A 303 4.30 12.97 -10.52
C PHE A 303 5.39 12.56 -9.54
N ALA A 304 5.24 12.84 -8.24
CA ALA A 304 6.20 12.41 -7.23
C ALA A 304 6.28 10.87 -7.10
N ILE A 305 5.16 10.17 -7.28
CA ILE A 305 5.13 8.70 -7.21
C ILE A 305 5.54 8.06 -8.53
N MET A 306 4.88 8.44 -9.61
CA MET A 306 4.97 7.74 -10.90
C MET A 306 6.00 8.36 -11.84
N LEU A 307 6.51 9.57 -11.55
CA LEU A 307 7.44 10.30 -12.41
C LEU A 307 6.90 10.37 -13.85
N ILE A 308 7.76 10.18 -14.84
CA ILE A 308 7.40 10.14 -16.27
C ILE A 308 6.93 8.75 -16.74
N PHE A 309 6.88 7.75 -15.86
CA PHE A 309 6.56 6.36 -16.24
C PHE A 309 5.17 6.18 -16.88
N PRO A 310 4.10 6.92 -16.52
CA PRO A 310 2.81 6.78 -17.20
C PRO A 310 2.95 7.01 -18.72
N PHE A 311 3.64 8.08 -19.11
CA PHE A 311 3.85 8.44 -20.52
C PHE A 311 4.76 7.43 -21.24
N LEU A 312 5.89 7.06 -20.63
CA LEU A 312 6.81 6.07 -21.19
C LEU A 312 6.11 4.72 -21.36
N SER A 313 5.30 4.30 -20.39
CA SER A 313 4.60 3.02 -20.44
C SER A 313 3.62 2.95 -21.62
N ILE A 314 2.91 4.05 -21.92
CA ILE A 314 2.02 4.15 -23.09
C ILE A 314 2.83 4.04 -24.39
N MET A 315 3.94 4.77 -24.51
CA MET A 315 4.81 4.74 -25.70
C MET A 315 5.42 3.35 -25.96
N PHE A 316 5.62 2.58 -24.90
CA PHE A 316 6.30 1.29 -24.94
C PHE A 316 5.32 0.11 -25.03
N LEU A 317 4.04 0.34 -24.70
CA LEU A 317 3.01 -0.70 -24.58
C LEU A 317 2.94 -1.66 -25.78
N LYS A 318 2.97 -1.15 -27.01
CA LYS A 318 2.88 -1.96 -28.24
C LYS A 318 4.11 -2.85 -28.50
N ARG A 319 5.24 -2.60 -27.84
CA ARG A 319 6.50 -3.33 -28.03
C ARG A 319 6.75 -4.40 -26.96
N THR A 320 6.02 -4.30 -25.85
CA THR A 320 6.16 -5.19 -24.69
C THR A 320 5.60 -6.59 -24.89
N ASP A 321 6.00 -7.50 -24.01
CA ASP A 321 5.42 -8.83 -23.86
C ASP A 321 3.89 -8.78 -23.74
N ILE A 322 3.23 -9.78 -24.32
CA ILE A 322 1.77 -9.82 -24.40
C ILE A 322 1.12 -9.85 -23.01
N ILE A 323 1.72 -10.53 -22.02
CA ILE A 323 1.16 -10.62 -20.67
C ILE A 323 1.28 -9.27 -19.95
N LEU A 324 2.43 -8.59 -20.04
CA LEU A 324 2.58 -7.23 -19.48
C LEU A 324 1.59 -6.25 -20.11
N ARG A 325 1.44 -6.31 -21.43
CA ARG A 325 0.45 -5.49 -22.16
C ARG A 325 -0.98 -5.77 -21.69
N THR A 326 -1.32 -7.04 -21.49
CA THR A 326 -2.62 -7.45 -20.97
C THR A 326 -2.86 -6.92 -19.56
N ILE A 327 -1.87 -7.00 -18.67
CA ILE A 327 -1.97 -6.44 -17.31
C ILE A 327 -2.22 -4.94 -17.37
N TRP A 328 -1.44 -4.23 -18.20
CA TRP A 328 -1.59 -2.79 -18.37
C TRP A 328 -3.00 -2.41 -18.87
N LEU A 329 -3.48 -3.06 -19.93
CA LEU A 329 -4.80 -2.78 -20.52
C LEU A 329 -5.97 -3.16 -19.61
N ALA A 330 -5.83 -4.20 -18.79
CA ALA A 330 -6.86 -4.62 -17.86
C ALA A 330 -6.90 -3.74 -16.61
N LEU A 331 -5.73 -3.34 -16.10
CA LEU A 331 -5.61 -2.67 -14.81
C LEU A 331 -5.71 -1.14 -14.93
N ILE A 332 -4.91 -0.52 -15.80
CA ILE A 332 -4.75 0.94 -15.82
C ILE A 332 -6.08 1.67 -16.10
N PRO A 333 -6.84 1.35 -17.16
CA PRO A 333 -8.04 2.11 -17.49
C PRO A 333 -9.10 2.02 -16.40
N ILE A 334 -9.32 0.81 -15.86
CA ILE A 334 -10.30 0.57 -14.80
C ILE A 334 -9.88 1.28 -13.51
N TRP A 335 -8.60 1.17 -13.14
CA TRP A 335 -8.09 1.77 -11.92
C TRP A 335 -8.20 3.30 -11.94
N PHE A 336 -7.77 3.93 -13.05
CA PHE A 336 -7.88 5.38 -13.22
C PHE A 336 -9.34 5.81 -13.29
N ALA A 337 -10.20 5.11 -14.03
CA ALA A 337 -11.61 5.44 -14.11
C ALA A 337 -12.27 5.45 -12.73
N VAL A 338 -12.06 4.43 -11.91
CA VAL A 338 -12.62 4.37 -10.55
C VAL A 338 -12.04 5.47 -9.67
N HIS A 339 -10.72 5.65 -9.63
CA HIS A 339 -10.13 6.58 -8.67
C HIS A 339 -10.33 8.05 -9.04
N TYR A 340 -10.27 8.40 -10.33
CA TYR A 340 -10.52 9.78 -10.78
C TYR A 340 -11.99 10.17 -10.71
N TRP A 341 -12.91 9.20 -10.82
CA TRP A 341 -14.34 9.45 -10.73
C TRP A 341 -14.83 9.51 -9.28
N SER A 342 -14.33 8.62 -8.42
CA SER A 342 -14.91 8.39 -7.10
C SER A 342 -14.28 9.21 -5.97
N PHE A 343 -13.04 9.70 -6.13
CA PHE A 343 -12.33 10.39 -5.06
C PHE A 343 -11.41 11.50 -5.58
N ALA A 344 -11.06 12.42 -4.69
CA ALA A 344 -9.89 13.26 -4.92
C ALA A 344 -8.63 12.39 -4.78
N VAL A 345 -7.80 12.38 -5.81
CA VAL A 345 -6.52 11.65 -5.90
C VAL A 345 -5.42 12.34 -5.06
N LEU A 346 -5.81 13.11 -4.04
CA LEU A 346 -4.89 13.64 -3.03
C LEU A 346 -4.08 12.52 -2.38
N GLU A 347 -4.70 11.34 -2.23
CA GLU A 347 -4.04 10.11 -1.84
C GLU A 347 -3.40 9.40 -3.05
N SER A 348 -2.36 10.00 -3.60
CA SER A 348 -1.64 9.47 -4.78
C SER A 348 -1.09 8.04 -4.58
N ARG A 349 -0.96 7.59 -3.32
CA ARG A 349 -0.64 6.21 -2.93
C ARG A 349 -1.50 5.13 -3.60
N TYR A 350 -2.73 5.46 -3.98
CA TYR A 350 -3.61 4.54 -4.69
C TYR A 350 -3.07 4.11 -6.05
N PHE A 351 -2.12 4.87 -6.61
CA PHE A 351 -1.51 4.56 -7.89
C PHE A 351 -0.26 3.67 -7.77
N LEU A 352 0.12 3.24 -6.56
CA LEU A 352 1.23 2.30 -6.39
C LEU A 352 0.96 0.94 -7.04
N VAL A 353 -0.28 0.45 -7.02
CA VAL A 353 -0.67 -0.80 -7.68
C VAL A 353 -0.50 -0.70 -9.20
N PRO A 354 -1.15 0.24 -9.92
CA PRO A 354 -0.94 0.37 -11.37
C PRO A 354 0.51 0.72 -11.72
N PHE A 355 1.20 1.52 -10.90
CA PHE A 355 2.60 1.85 -11.11
C PHE A 355 3.48 0.59 -11.08
N SER A 356 3.37 -0.22 -10.03
CA SER A 356 4.22 -1.39 -9.82
C SER A 356 3.87 -2.59 -10.70
N LEU A 357 2.58 -2.85 -10.97
CA LEU A 357 2.16 -4.03 -11.73
C LEU A 357 2.22 -3.82 -13.25
N ALA A 358 2.09 -2.57 -13.72
CA ALA A 358 1.91 -2.29 -15.14
C ALA A 358 2.92 -1.28 -15.68
N MET A 359 2.94 -0.04 -15.15
CA MET A 359 3.71 1.04 -15.77
C MET A 359 5.22 0.80 -15.69
N LEU A 360 5.72 0.51 -14.48
CA LEU A 360 7.14 0.32 -14.22
C LEU A 360 7.71 -0.92 -14.95
N PRO A 361 7.10 -2.12 -14.88
CA PRO A 361 7.60 -3.29 -15.63
C PRO A 361 7.63 -3.08 -17.14
N VAL A 362 6.61 -2.43 -17.72
CA VAL A 362 6.55 -2.13 -19.16
C VAL A 362 7.76 -1.29 -19.57
N VAL A 363 8.09 -0.27 -18.78
CA VAL A 363 9.21 0.62 -19.07
C VAL A 363 10.55 -0.10 -18.94
N LEU A 364 10.76 -0.81 -17.84
CA LEU A 364 12.02 -1.54 -17.59
C LEU A 364 12.25 -2.65 -18.63
N TYR A 365 11.20 -3.36 -19.04
CA TYR A 365 11.28 -4.39 -20.06
C TYR A 365 11.77 -3.85 -21.41
N GLU A 366 11.21 -2.72 -21.88
CA GLU A 366 11.67 -2.14 -23.14
C GLU A 366 13.09 -1.57 -23.06
N ILE A 367 13.48 -0.96 -21.94
CA ILE A 367 14.85 -0.46 -21.77
C ILE A 367 15.85 -1.61 -21.86
N GLU A 368 15.59 -2.73 -21.16
CA GLU A 368 16.45 -3.92 -21.23
C GLU A 368 16.52 -4.49 -22.65
N LYS A 369 15.36 -4.66 -23.29
CA LYS A 369 15.28 -5.20 -24.66
C LYS A 369 16.03 -4.32 -25.66
N SER A 370 15.88 -2.99 -25.58
CA SER A 370 16.60 -2.04 -26.42
C SER A 370 18.12 -2.13 -26.21
N TYR A 371 18.57 -2.24 -24.96
CA TYR A 371 20.00 -2.39 -24.64
C TYR A 371 20.58 -3.68 -25.23
N LEU A 372 19.91 -4.82 -25.04
CA LEU A 372 20.35 -6.12 -25.56
C LEU A 372 20.37 -6.16 -27.09
N ASN A 373 19.41 -5.50 -27.75
CA ASN A 373 19.40 -5.41 -29.22
C ASN A 373 20.55 -4.55 -29.75
N GLY A 374 20.88 -3.44 -29.08
CA GLY A 374 22.03 -2.59 -29.46
C GLY A 374 23.36 -3.32 -29.37
N GLN A 375 23.54 -4.17 -28.36
CA GLN A 375 24.72 -5.04 -28.25
C GLN A 375 24.82 -6.04 -29.42
N ARG A 376 23.69 -6.58 -29.88
CA ARG A 376 23.66 -7.54 -30.99
C ARG A 376 23.93 -6.88 -32.35
N SER A 377 23.54 -5.62 -32.53
CA SER A 377 23.76 -4.91 -33.79
C SER A 377 25.14 -4.24 -33.90
N GLY A 378 26.01 -4.34 -32.88
CA GLY A 378 27.35 -3.73 -32.90
C GLY A 378 27.37 -2.20 -32.95
N ASN A 379 26.24 -1.56 -32.62
CA ASN A 379 26.08 -0.09 -32.66
C ASN A 379 26.38 0.57 -31.30
N ILE A 380 27.17 -0.08 -30.44
CA ILE A 380 27.61 0.43 -29.13
C ILE A 380 29.11 0.26 -29.01
#